data_AF-A0A4R1AWV6-F1
#
_entry.id   AF-A0A4R1AWV6-F1
#
_cell.length_a   1.000
_cell.length_b   1.000
_cell.length_c   1.000
_cell.angle_alpha   90.00
_cell.angle_beta   90.00
_cell.angle_gamma   90.00
#
_symmetry.space_group_name_H-M   'P 1'
#
loop_
_entity.id
_entity.type
_entity.pdbx_description
1 polymer ?
#
loop_
_entity_poly.entity_id
_entity_poly.type
_entity_poly.pdbx_seq_one_letter_code
_entity_poly.pdbx_strand_id
1 'polypeptide(L)'
;MNTFSKLVKCKLCNKTMKFKKESGGLYCCSTYDNYGKEHCQRTIVREEVLRELIERRHRREMTDQEIRDIVDYVIVESHLLMEIHFSNGDIPILLKGHHIQF
;
A
#
# COMPACT_ATOMS: atom_id res chain seq x y z
N MET A 1 4.18 -15.33 3.60
CA MET A 1 3.09 -15.14 2.62
C MET A 1 3.21 -13.70 2.10
N ASN A 2 2.40 -13.25 1.13
CA ASN A 2 2.40 -11.84 0.72
C ASN A 2 1.25 -11.11 1.46
N THR A 3 1.51 -10.30 2.49
CA THR A 3 0.46 -9.82 3.42
C THR A 3 -0.71 -9.15 2.70
N PHE A 4 -0.44 -8.23 1.78
CA PHE A 4 -1.47 -7.43 1.09
C PHE A 4 -1.75 -7.91 -0.35
N SER A 5 -1.60 -9.21 -0.60
CA SER A 5 -1.81 -9.79 -1.93
C SER A 5 -3.18 -9.40 -2.50
N LYS A 6 -3.19 -8.76 -3.68
CA LYS A 6 -4.37 -8.24 -4.39
C LYS A 6 -5.11 -7.06 -3.72
N LEU A 7 -4.68 -6.60 -2.55
CA LEU A 7 -5.33 -5.51 -1.82
C LEU A 7 -4.79 -4.14 -2.22
N VAL A 8 -3.53 -4.06 -2.67
CA VAL A 8 -2.87 -2.80 -3.02
C VAL A 8 -3.18 -2.40 -4.47
N LYS A 9 -3.72 -1.21 -4.67
CA LYS A 9 -4.10 -0.64 -5.97
C LYS A 9 -3.40 0.70 -6.21
N CYS A 10 -3.01 0.95 -7.45
CA CYS A 10 -2.50 2.26 -7.85
C CYS A 10 -3.67 3.22 -8.10
N LYS A 11 -3.66 4.41 -7.49
CA LYS A 11 -4.69 5.45 -7.69
C LYS A 11 -4.81 5.88 -9.16
N LEU A 12 -3.67 6.00 -9.85
CA LEU A 12 -3.59 6.58 -11.19
C LEU A 12 -4.19 5.68 -12.28
N CYS A 13 -3.85 4.39 -12.26
CA CYS A 13 -4.33 3.43 -13.28
C CYS A 13 -5.40 2.46 -12.77
N ASN A 14 -5.73 2.51 -11.49
CA ASN A 14 -6.69 1.64 -10.79
C ASN A 14 -6.39 0.12 -10.90
N LYS A 15 -5.18 -0.25 -11.34
CA LYS A 15 -4.74 -1.65 -11.39
C LYS A 15 -4.11 -2.06 -10.05
N THR A 16 -4.32 -3.32 -9.68
CA THR A 16 -3.63 -3.97 -8.58
C THR A 16 -2.11 -3.87 -8.78
N MET A 17 -1.39 -3.48 -7.74
CA MET A 17 0.07 -3.40 -7.75
C MET A 17 0.70 -4.80 -7.62
N LYS A 18 1.82 -5.00 -8.30
CA LYS A 18 2.58 -6.26 -8.32
C LYS A 18 3.55 -6.29 -7.16
N PHE A 19 3.52 -7.38 -6.39
CA PHE A 19 4.48 -7.62 -5.32
C PHE A 19 5.82 -8.11 -5.89
N LYS A 20 6.92 -7.55 -5.40
CA LYS A 20 8.29 -7.97 -5.69
C LYS A 20 8.99 -8.34 -4.39
N LYS A 21 9.59 -9.54 -4.35
CA LYS A 21 10.28 -10.09 -3.18
C LYS A 21 11.73 -9.58 -3.10
N GLU A 22 11.91 -8.25 -3.13
CA GLU A 22 13.21 -7.58 -3.02
C GLU A 22 13.26 -6.83 -1.67
N SER A 23 14.35 -6.99 -0.91
CA SER A 23 14.65 -6.21 0.32
C SER A 23 13.45 -5.97 1.26
N GLY A 24 12.77 -7.04 1.69
CA GLY A 24 11.63 -6.95 2.63
C GLY A 24 10.24 -6.90 1.96
N GLY A 25 10.18 -6.85 0.63
CA GLY A 25 8.92 -6.88 -0.11
C GLY A 25 8.40 -5.48 -0.44
N LEU A 26 8.11 -5.26 -1.72
CA LEU A 26 7.56 -4.00 -2.21
C LEU A 26 6.44 -4.24 -3.22
N TYR A 27 5.52 -3.29 -3.29
CA TYR A 27 4.48 -3.23 -4.30
C TYR A 27 4.85 -2.16 -5.33
N CYS A 28 4.81 -2.52 -6.60
CA CYS A 28 5.05 -1.63 -7.73
C CYS A 28 3.82 -1.60 -8.64
N CYS A 29 3.51 -0.44 -9.22
CA CYS A 29 2.39 -0.34 -10.17
C CYS A 29 2.58 -1.32 -11.35
N SER A 30 1.59 -2.20 -11.57
CA SER A 30 1.65 -3.23 -12.62
C SER A 30 1.63 -2.64 -14.03
N THR A 31 0.92 -1.53 -14.24
CA THR A 31 0.91 -0.84 -15.54
C THR A 31 2.29 -0.29 -15.88
N TYR A 32 2.96 0.33 -14.90
CA TYR A 32 4.34 0.79 -15.08
C TYR A 32 5.29 -0.39 -15.31
N ASP A 33 5.16 -1.48 -14.54
CA ASP A 33 6.03 -2.64 -14.66
C ASP A 33 5.93 -3.31 -16.04
N ASN A 34 4.72 -3.38 -16.61
CA ASN A 34 4.48 -4.05 -17.88
C ASN A 34 4.67 -3.16 -19.12
N TYR A 35 4.32 -1.87 -19.02
CA TYR A 35 4.25 -0.97 -20.19
C TYR A 35 5.13 0.29 -20.05
N GLY A 36 5.70 0.55 -18.88
CA GLY A 36 6.60 1.67 -18.64
C GLY A 36 5.91 3.00 -18.31
N LYS A 37 6.74 4.05 -18.24
CA LYS A 37 6.37 5.40 -17.76
C LYS A 37 5.30 6.11 -18.59
N GLU A 38 5.18 5.76 -19.88
CA GLU A 38 4.21 6.36 -20.80
C GLU A 38 2.76 5.99 -20.43
N HIS A 39 2.57 4.91 -19.67
CA HIS A 39 1.24 4.40 -19.32
C HIS A 39 0.86 4.61 -17.85
N CYS A 40 1.84 4.73 -16.96
CA CYS A 40 1.61 5.07 -15.55
C CYS A 40 2.93 5.51 -14.89
N GLN A 41 2.85 6.27 -13.81
CA GLN A 41 4.04 6.60 -13.01
C GLN A 41 4.56 5.39 -12.22
N ARG A 42 5.87 5.39 -11.94
CA ARG A 42 6.53 4.40 -11.08
C ARG A 42 6.15 4.60 -9.61
N THR A 43 4.97 4.14 -9.24
CA THR A 43 4.49 4.15 -7.84
C THR A 43 5.02 2.91 -7.12
N ILE A 44 5.71 3.12 -6.00
CA ILE A 44 6.24 2.05 -5.15
C ILE A 44 5.84 2.30 -3.70
N VAL A 45 5.44 1.24 -3.00
CA VAL A 45 5.25 1.23 -1.56
C VAL A 45 5.88 -0.03 -0.96
N ARG A 46 6.54 0.09 0.18
CA ARG A 46 7.13 -1.06 0.88
C ARG A 46 6.10 -1.73 1.76
N GLU A 47 6.16 -3.05 1.86
CA GLU A 47 5.23 -3.82 2.70
C GLU A 47 5.35 -3.43 4.18
N GLU A 48 6.58 -3.19 4.65
CA GLU A 48 6.88 -2.75 6.01
C GLU A 48 6.16 -1.44 6.38
N VAL A 49 6.10 -0.48 5.46
CA VAL A 49 5.43 0.82 5.71
C VAL A 49 3.93 0.64 5.92
N LEU A 50 3.29 -0.20 5.10
CA LEU A 50 1.86 -0.50 5.25
C LEU A 50 1.58 -1.19 6.59
N ARG A 51 2.41 -2.18 6.93
CA ARG A 51 2.33 -2.91 8.20
C ARG A 51 2.49 -1.98 9.39
N GLU A 52 3.54 -1.16 9.41
CA GLU A 52 3.81 -0.22 10.50
C GLU A 52 2.64 0.74 10.72
N LEU A 53 2.01 1.25 9.67
CA LEU A 53 0.86 2.15 9.80
C LEU A 53 -0.33 1.45 10.49
N ILE A 54 -0.59 0.19 10.14
CA ILE A 54 -1.68 -0.60 10.71
C ILE A 54 -1.36 -0.98 12.15
N GLU A 55 -0.16 -1.50 12.43
CA GLU A 55 0.26 -1.90 13.78
C GLU A 55 0.29 -0.69 14.74
N ARG A 56 0.74 0.48 14.28
CA ARG A 56 0.67 1.73 15.06
C ARG A 56 -0.78 2.13 15.37
N ARG A 57 -1.71 1.95 14.42
CA ARG A 57 -3.15 2.23 14.62
C ARG A 57 -3.78 1.29 15.66
N HIS A 58 -3.38 0.02 15.68
CA HIS A 58 -3.88 -0.99 16.64
C HIS A 58 -3.04 -1.11 17.92
N ARG A 59 -1.92 -0.36 18.02
CA ARG A 59 -0.99 -0.34 19.15
C ARG A 59 -0.47 -1.73 19.55
N ARG A 60 -0.29 -2.60 18.57
CA ARG A 60 0.23 -3.96 18.76
C ARG A 60 0.81 -4.50 17.45
N GLU A 61 1.71 -5.46 17.58
CA GLU A 61 2.13 -6.29 16.44
C GLU A 61 0.96 -7.15 15.97
N MET A 62 0.87 -7.36 14.66
CA MET A 62 -0.19 -8.12 14.02
C MET A 62 0.39 -9.16 13.07
N THR A 63 -0.16 -10.36 13.10
CA THR A 63 0.19 -11.41 12.15
C THR A 63 -0.30 -11.07 10.74
N ASP A 64 0.30 -11.68 9.72
CA ASP A 64 -0.13 -11.52 8.31
C ASP A 64 -1.63 -11.81 8.13
N GLN A 65 -2.15 -12.79 8.88
CA GLN A 65 -3.55 -13.21 8.80
C GLN A 65 -4.46 -12.15 9.40
N GLU A 66 -4.14 -11.64 10.59
CA GLU A 66 -4.95 -10.58 11.22
C GLU A 66 -5.03 -9.33 10.35
N ILE A 67 -3.91 -8.92 9.74
CA ILE A 67 -3.88 -7.77 8.83
C ILE A 67 -4.81 -8.00 7.63
N ARG A 68 -4.78 -9.21 7.05
CA ARG A 68 -5.66 -9.56 5.92
C ARG A 68 -7.13 -9.56 6.28
N ASP A 69 -7.46 -9.96 7.50
CA ASP A 69 -8.85 -10.04 7.95
C ASP A 69 -9.45 -8.64 8.17
N ILE A 70 -8.62 -7.65 8.55
CA ILE A 70 -9.07 -6.28 8.82
C ILE A 70 -8.91 -5.30 7.65
N VAL A 71 -8.02 -5.55 6.69
CA VAL A 71 -7.79 -4.64 5.56
C VAL A 71 -8.65 -5.03 4.37
N ASP A 72 -9.46 -4.10 3.87
CA ASP A 72 -10.26 -4.29 2.65
C ASP A 72 -9.43 -3.98 1.40
N TYR A 73 -8.85 -2.77 1.32
CA TYR A 73 -7.95 -2.42 0.22
C TYR A 73 -7.04 -1.24 0.59
N VAL A 74 -5.96 -1.09 -0.18
CA VAL A 74 -5.02 0.02 -0.09
C VAL A 74 -4.98 0.76 -1.42
N ILE A 75 -5.15 2.07 -1.41
CA ILE A 75 -5.01 2.94 -2.58
C ILE A 75 -3.73 3.74 -2.45
N VAL A 76 -2.83 3.60 -3.42
CA VAL A 76 -1.52 4.27 -3.42
C VAL A 76 -1.43 5.20 -4.62
N GLU A 77 -1.29 6.50 -4.35
CA GLU A 77 -0.99 7.49 -5.38
C GLU A 77 0.52 7.77 -5.43
N SER A 78 1.16 7.87 -4.27
CA SER A 78 2.61 7.94 -4.13
C SER A 78 3.05 7.40 -2.76
N HIS A 79 4.35 7.37 -2.49
CA HIS A 79 4.86 6.98 -1.17
C HIS A 79 4.42 7.94 -0.03
N LEU A 80 4.00 9.17 -0.36
CA LEU A 80 3.51 10.17 0.61
C LEU A 80 1.99 10.33 0.58
N LEU A 81 1.31 9.68 -0.36
CA LEU A 81 -0.13 9.84 -0.58
C LEU A 81 -0.77 8.47 -0.78
N MET A 82 -1.37 7.96 0.29
CA MET A 82 -2.05 6.66 0.27
C MET A 82 -3.21 6.60 1.27
N GLU A 83 -4.10 5.67 1.03
CA GLU A 83 -5.27 5.38 1.84
C GLU A 83 -5.32 3.89 2.16
N ILE A 84 -5.55 3.53 3.43
CA ILE A 84 -5.77 2.16 3.88
C ILE A 84 -7.20 2.06 4.40
N HIS A 85 -8.03 1.24 3.74
CA HIS A 85 -9.43 1.04 4.07
C HIS A 85 -9.60 -0.31 4.77
N PHE A 86 -10.43 -0.35 5.80
CA PHE A 86 -10.61 -1.52 6.66
C PHE A 86 -11.98 -2.18 6.44
N SER A 87 -12.01 -3.51 6.45
CA SER A 87 -13.21 -4.33 6.28
C SER A 87 -14.13 -4.30 7.49
N ASN A 88 -13.59 -4.00 8.67
CA ASN A 88 -14.29 -3.97 9.95
C ASN A 88 -15.04 -2.63 10.22
N GLY A 89 -15.06 -1.70 9.24
CA GLY A 89 -15.67 -0.38 9.38
C GLY A 89 -14.83 0.63 10.15
N ASP A 90 -13.56 0.33 10.47
CA ASP A 90 -12.63 1.30 11.04
C ASP A 90 -12.43 2.50 10.10
N ILE A 91 -12.19 3.66 10.71
CA ILE A 91 -11.85 4.88 9.98
C ILE A 91 -10.58 4.63 9.14
N PRO A 92 -10.60 4.91 7.82
CA PRO A 92 -9.44 4.73 6.95
C PRO A 92 -8.21 5.52 7.43
N ILE A 93 -7.03 4.94 7.27
CA ILE A 93 -5.77 5.70 7.43
C ILE A 93 -5.57 6.52 6.16
N LEU A 94 -5.49 7.84 6.31
CA LEU A 94 -5.19 8.77 5.21
C LEU A 94 -3.80 9.36 5.42
N LEU A 95 -2.82 8.88 4.65
CA LEU A 95 -1.50 9.49 4.62
C LEU A 95 -1.51 10.57 3.53
N LYS A 96 -1.43 11.84 3.95
CA LYS A 96 -1.34 13.00 3.05
C LYS A 96 -0.12 13.82 3.46
N GLY A 97 1.03 13.52 2.88
CA GLY A 97 2.25 14.29 3.11
C GLY A 97 2.14 15.68 2.49
N HIS A 98 1.80 16.69 3.28
CA HIS A 98 2.08 18.08 2.92
C HIS A 98 3.57 18.35 3.18
N HIS A 99 4.30 18.72 2.12
CA HIS A 99 5.61 19.38 2.11
C HIS A 99 6.45 19.32 3.41
N ILE A 100 7.51 18.51 3.42
CA ILE A 100 8.71 18.88 4.18
C ILE A 100 9.55 19.74 3.25
N GLN A 101 9.40 21.06 3.33
CA GLN A 101 10.37 22.00 2.80
C GLN A 101 11.55 22.06 3.79
N PHE A 102 12.76 21.84 3.31
CA PHE A 102 14.00 22.29 3.94
C PHE A 102 14.54 23.47 3.13
#